data_AF-A0A376FMT9-F1
#
_entry.id   AF-A0A376FMT9-F1
#
_cell.length_a   1.000
_cell.length_b   1.000
_cell.length_c   1.000
_cell.angle_alpha   90.00
_cell.angle_beta   90.00
_cell.angle_gamma   90.00
#
_symmetry.space_group_name_H-M   'P 1'
#
loop_
_entity.id
_entity.type
_entity.pdbx_description
1 polymer ?
#
loop_
_entity_poly.entity_id
_entity_poly.type
_entity_poly.pdbx_seq_one_letter_code
_entity_poly.pdbx_strand_id
1 'polypeptide(L)'
;MVLRHGRGFRILRGQTVDVVADGAVMPQYTVSSGQITLSRKAKSVEIGLHFESTIETLSPEVSTTEGTTQNAKKRTSEVTMRFLDTTGAECNGQVIPFRRFGPKILNQPAPLFTGDHYWGKLGWERGEDTLLIQQRQPLPFHLLAIIFTFTSNGG
;
A
#
# COMPACT_ATOMS: atom_id res chain seq x y z
N MET A 1 28.90 0.28 1.59
CA MET A 1 29.08 1.75 1.77
C MET A 1 28.61 2.09 3.18
N VAL A 2 29.38 2.83 3.98
CA VAL A 2 28.99 3.20 5.34
C VAL A 2 28.29 4.56 5.29
N LEU A 3 27.06 4.63 5.82
CA LEU A 3 26.31 5.87 5.91
C LEU A 3 26.35 6.37 7.35
N ARG A 4 26.78 7.63 7.52
CA ARG A 4 26.82 8.34 8.80
C ARG A 4 26.21 9.71 8.57
N HIS A 5 25.13 10.03 9.28
CA HIS A 5 24.58 11.40 9.31
C HIS A 5 24.38 11.83 10.76
N GLY A 6 25.11 12.86 11.17
CA GLY A 6 25.47 13.18 12.56
C GLY A 6 24.35 13.59 13.53
N ARG A 7 23.07 13.53 13.13
CA ARG A 7 21.92 13.74 14.02
C ARG A 7 20.77 12.75 13.79
N GLY A 8 20.42 12.46 12.53
CA GLY A 8 19.35 11.52 12.19
C GLY A 8 19.62 10.07 12.63
N PHE A 9 20.86 9.61 12.56
CA PHE A 9 21.20 8.25 13.00
C PHE A 9 21.24 8.09 14.52
N ARG A 10 21.39 9.20 15.27
CA ARG A 10 21.44 9.15 16.73
C ARG A 10 20.10 8.74 17.32
N ILE A 11 19.00 9.25 16.76
CA ILE A 11 17.64 8.92 17.21
C ILE A 11 17.19 7.51 16.78
N LEU A 12 17.85 6.93 15.76
CA LEU A 12 17.57 5.58 15.28
C LEU A 12 18.47 4.51 15.92
N ARG A 13 19.35 4.87 16.87
CA ARG A 13 20.30 3.91 17.47
C ARG A 13 19.57 2.75 18.16
N GLY A 14 19.95 1.52 17.80
CA GLY A 14 19.32 0.30 18.31
C GLY A 14 18.00 -0.06 17.63
N GLN A 15 17.49 0.79 16.74
CA GLN A 15 16.26 0.52 16.00
C GLN A 15 16.56 -0.28 14.74
N THR A 16 15.59 -1.11 14.34
CA THR A 16 15.52 -1.70 13.01
C THR A 16 14.91 -0.67 12.06
N VAL A 17 15.59 -0.43 10.94
CA VAL A 17 15.22 0.57 9.95
C VAL A 17 15.01 -0.08 8.60
N ASP A 18 14.03 0.47 7.89
CA ASP A 18 13.84 0.26 6.47
C ASP A 18 14.79 1.15 5.68
N VAL A 19 15.25 0.63 4.54
CA VAL A 19 16.22 1.31 3.69
C VAL A 19 15.81 1.19 2.24
N VAL A 20 15.76 2.33 1.55
CA VAL A 20 15.61 2.40 0.10
C VAL A 20 16.89 2.98 -0.48
N ALA A 21 17.51 2.25 -1.41
CA ALA A 21 18.75 2.66 -2.07
C ALA A 21 18.55 2.73 -3.58
N ASP A 22 18.72 3.90 -4.16
CA ASP A 22 18.46 4.17 -5.60
C ASP A 22 17.07 3.69 -6.06
N GLY A 23 16.04 3.88 -5.23
CA GLY A 23 14.66 3.45 -5.51
C GLY A 23 14.38 1.96 -5.32
N ALA A 24 15.35 1.16 -4.86
CA ALA A 24 15.17 -0.25 -4.54
C ALA A 24 15.12 -0.48 -3.03
N VAL A 25 14.13 -1.25 -2.58
CA VAL A 25 14.03 -1.70 -1.19
C VAL A 25 15.18 -2.63 -0.87
N MET A 26 15.87 -2.35 0.23
CA MET A 26 16.96 -3.15 0.77
C MET A 26 16.45 -3.99 1.94
N PRO A 27 17.20 -5.04 2.37
CA PRO A 27 16.92 -5.69 3.64
C PRO A 27 16.89 -4.69 4.79
N GLN A 28 16.16 -5.00 5.85
CA GLN A 28 16.19 -4.20 7.07
C GLN A 28 17.57 -4.23 7.73
N TYR A 29 17.94 -3.11 8.36
CA TYR A 29 19.21 -2.98 9.08
C TYR A 29 18.95 -2.54 10.51
N THR A 30 19.74 -3.05 11.47
CA THR A 30 19.76 -2.49 12.82
C THR A 30 20.85 -1.43 12.91
N VAL A 31 20.50 -0.23 13.38
CA VAL A 31 21.47 0.85 13.54
C VAL A 31 22.36 0.59 14.74
N SER A 32 23.63 0.28 14.49
CA SER A 32 24.64 0.11 15.54
C SER A 32 25.58 1.31 15.56
N SER A 33 25.84 1.85 16.75
CA SER A 33 26.76 3.00 16.94
C SER A 33 26.47 4.20 16.01
N GLY A 34 25.20 4.42 15.68
CA GLY A 34 24.78 5.53 14.81
C GLY A 34 25.17 5.35 13.33
N GLN A 35 25.30 4.12 12.85
CA GLN A 35 25.61 3.82 11.45
C GLN A 35 24.96 2.52 10.97
N ILE A 36 24.85 2.37 9.65
CA ILE A 36 24.59 1.10 8.96
C ILE A 36 25.59 0.92 7.81
N THR A 37 25.77 -0.32 7.37
CA THR A 37 26.63 -0.68 6.24
C THR A 37 25.79 -1.33 5.15
N LEU A 38 25.67 -0.64 4.01
CA LEU A 38 25.00 -1.20 2.83
C LEU A 38 25.89 -2.22 2.12
N SER A 39 25.27 -3.29 1.60
CA SER A 39 25.93 -4.35 0.82
C SER A 39 26.49 -3.87 -0.53
N ARG A 40 25.95 -2.77 -1.07
CA ARG A 40 26.44 -2.13 -2.30
C ARG A 40 26.63 -0.63 -2.11
N LYS A 41 27.28 0.02 -3.08
CA LYS A 41 27.29 1.49 -3.19
C LYS A 41 25.95 1.95 -3.77
N ALA A 42 25.50 3.12 -3.35
CA ALA A 42 24.27 3.75 -3.80
C ALA A 42 24.50 5.27 -3.93
N LYS A 43 23.74 5.93 -4.81
CA LYS A 43 23.82 7.38 -5.03
C LYS A 43 22.79 8.12 -4.17
N SER A 44 21.58 7.57 -4.05
CA SER A 44 20.53 8.06 -3.16
C SER A 44 20.17 7.00 -2.14
N VAL A 45 20.01 7.39 -0.87
CA VAL A 45 19.60 6.48 0.20
C VAL A 45 18.65 7.17 1.15
N GLU A 46 17.50 6.54 1.37
CA GLU A 46 16.49 6.91 2.36
C GLU A 46 16.44 5.85 3.45
N ILE A 47 16.35 6.31 4.70
CA ILE A 47 16.43 5.45 5.89
C ILE A 47 15.41 5.97 6.90
N GLY A 48 14.57 5.08 7.40
CA GLY A 48 13.54 5.41 8.37
C GLY A 48 13.10 4.22 9.19
N LEU A 49 12.30 4.48 10.22
CA LEU A 49 11.58 3.39 10.89
C LEU A 49 10.57 2.78 9.91
N HIS A 50 10.31 1.49 10.09
CA HIS A 50 9.29 0.80 9.33
C HIS A 50 7.92 1.48 9.54
N PHE A 51 7.21 1.71 8.44
CA PHE A 51 5.85 2.23 8.48
C PHE A 51 5.00 1.44 7.48
N GLU A 52 3.97 0.78 8.00
CA GLU A 52 2.99 0.06 7.21
C GLU A 52 1.75 0.96 7.02
N SER A 53 1.55 1.45 5.79
CA SER A 53 0.34 2.21 5.47
C SER A 53 -0.82 1.23 5.43
N THR A 54 -1.79 1.37 6.34
CA THR A 54 -2.96 0.51 6.42
C THR A 54 -4.23 1.33 6.34
N ILE A 55 -5.15 0.92 5.47
CA ILE A 55 -6.48 1.50 5.29
C ILE A 55 -7.48 0.36 5.42
N GLU A 56 -8.40 0.48 6.38
CA GLU A 56 -9.54 -0.42 6.49
C GLU A 56 -10.81 0.35 6.14
N THR A 57 -11.55 -0.12 5.14
CA THR A 57 -12.81 0.52 4.75
C THR A 57 -13.94 0.02 5.62
N LEU A 58 -14.91 0.91 5.85
CA LEU A 58 -16.22 0.49 6.34
C LEU A 58 -17.01 -0.18 5.20
N SER A 59 -17.99 -1.01 5.55
CA SER A 59 -18.96 -1.52 4.58
C SER A 59 -19.70 -0.35 3.91
N PRO A 60 -19.83 -0.32 2.57
CA PRO A 60 -20.45 0.79 1.86
C PRO A 60 -21.90 1.01 2.30
N GLU A 61 -22.29 2.28 2.48
CA GLU A 61 -23.61 2.67 2.94
C GLU A 61 -24.23 3.70 1.99
N VAL A 62 -25.53 3.54 1.74
CA VAL A 62 -26.38 4.51 1.06
C VAL A 62 -27.67 4.67 1.85
N SER A 63 -28.19 5.90 1.90
CA SER A 63 -29.52 6.21 2.41
C SER A 63 -30.56 5.93 1.33
N THR A 64 -31.66 5.29 1.71
CA THR A 64 -32.82 5.03 0.85
C THR A 64 -34.06 5.72 1.44
N THR A 65 -35.17 5.69 0.70
CA THR A 65 -36.45 6.25 1.16
C THR A 65 -36.95 5.59 2.45
N GLU A 66 -36.55 4.34 2.71
CA GLU A 66 -36.95 3.56 3.89
C GLU A 66 -35.97 3.68 5.07
N GLY A 67 -34.85 4.40 4.90
CA GLY A 67 -33.84 4.59 5.94
C GLY A 67 -32.43 4.22 5.49
N THR A 68 -31.66 3.56 6.34
CA THR A 68 -30.28 3.15 6.02
C THR A 68 -30.23 1.73 5.48
N THR A 69 -29.18 1.44 4.72
CA THR A 69 -28.91 0.08 4.25
C THR A 69 -28.07 -0.75 5.22
N GLN A 70 -27.82 -0.28 6.45
CA GLN A 70 -26.87 -0.94 7.37
C GLN A 70 -27.27 -2.40 7.73
N ASN A 71 -28.56 -2.71 7.80
CA ASN A 71 -29.05 -4.08 8.06
C ASN A 71 -29.57 -4.80 6.80
N ALA A 72 -29.46 -4.16 5.63
CA ALA A 72 -29.92 -4.76 4.39
C ALA A 72 -28.88 -5.74 3.83
N LYS A 73 -29.34 -6.77 3.10
CA LYS A 73 -28.43 -7.61 2.31
C LYS A 73 -27.82 -6.75 1.19
N LYS A 74 -26.50 -6.79 1.05
CA LYS A 74 -25.74 -6.06 0.03
C LYS A 74 -24.92 -7.03 -0.81
N ARG A 75 -24.57 -6.60 -2.02
CA ARG A 75 -23.59 -7.24 -2.87
C ARG A 75 -22.71 -6.18 -3.50
N THR A 76 -21.43 -6.18 -3.15
CA THR A 76 -20.44 -5.38 -3.88
C THR A 76 -20.10 -6.06 -5.20
N SER A 77 -20.55 -5.47 -6.30
CA SER A 77 -20.31 -6.00 -7.63
C SER A 77 -18.96 -5.60 -8.20
N GLU A 78 -18.43 -4.44 -7.81
CA GLU A 78 -17.16 -3.93 -8.33
C GLU A 78 -16.51 -3.04 -7.27
N VAL A 79 -15.18 -3.11 -7.19
CA VAL A 79 -14.37 -2.15 -6.45
C VAL A 79 -13.34 -1.58 -7.40
N THR A 80 -13.22 -0.26 -7.45
CA THR A 80 -12.15 0.41 -8.19
C THR A 80 -11.33 1.25 -7.24
N MET A 81 -10.02 1.04 -7.25
CA MET A 81 -9.07 1.82 -6.46
C MET A 81 -8.30 2.76 -7.38
N ARG A 82 -8.39 4.08 -7.11
CA ARG A 82 -7.66 5.10 -7.87
C ARG A 82 -6.35 5.42 -7.19
N PHE A 83 -5.25 5.18 -7.88
CA PHE A 83 -3.91 5.43 -7.37
C PHE A 83 -3.22 6.58 -8.12
N LEU A 84 -2.29 7.23 -7.43
CA LEU A 84 -1.36 8.20 -7.98
C LEU A 84 0.06 7.81 -7.60
N ASP A 85 0.95 7.77 -8.57
CA ASP A 85 2.39 7.57 -8.40
C ASP A 85 2.74 6.50 -7.35
N THR A 86 2.07 5.34 -7.46
CA THR A 86 2.13 4.26 -6.47
C THR A 86 2.93 3.08 -7.00
N THR A 87 3.82 2.53 -6.18
CA THR A 87 4.71 1.42 -6.61
C THR A 87 4.12 0.04 -6.32
N GLY A 88 3.31 -0.06 -5.26
CA GLY A 88 2.78 -1.31 -4.74
C GLY A 88 1.66 -1.08 -3.74
N ALA A 89 0.89 -2.12 -3.50
CA ALA A 89 -0.24 -2.17 -2.58
C ALA A 89 -0.74 -3.61 -2.52
N GLU A 90 -1.35 -3.97 -1.40
CA GLU A 90 -2.07 -5.21 -1.18
C GLU A 90 -3.51 -4.87 -0.82
N CYS A 91 -4.46 -5.71 -1.21
CA CYS A 91 -5.84 -5.65 -0.75
C CYS A 91 -6.22 -7.03 -0.19
N ASN A 92 -6.69 -7.09 1.05
CA ASN A 92 -7.03 -8.32 1.76
C ASN A 92 -5.89 -9.36 1.74
N GLY A 93 -4.64 -8.89 1.90
CA GLY A 93 -3.43 -9.73 1.88
C GLY A 93 -3.01 -10.22 0.48
N GLN A 94 -3.66 -9.76 -0.59
CA GLN A 94 -3.33 -10.09 -1.97
C GLN A 94 -2.69 -8.91 -2.67
N VAL A 95 -1.56 -9.14 -3.35
CA VAL A 95 -0.83 -8.10 -4.09
C VAL A 95 -1.68 -7.56 -5.25
N ILE A 96 -1.81 -6.24 -5.32
CA ILE A 96 -2.44 -5.54 -6.44
C ILE A 96 -1.45 -5.50 -7.62
N PRO A 97 -1.74 -6.13 -8.76
CA PRO A 97 -0.81 -6.17 -9.89
C PRO A 97 -0.87 -4.85 -10.66
N PHE A 98 0.03 -3.92 -10.35
CA PHE A 98 0.19 -2.66 -11.10
C PHE A 98 0.92 -2.82 -12.43
N ARG A 99 1.64 -3.93 -12.62
CA ARG A 99 2.45 -4.17 -13.82
C ARG A 99 1.59 -4.72 -14.94
N ARG A 100 1.66 -4.10 -16.12
CA ARG A 100 1.48 -4.80 -17.40
C ARG A 100 2.85 -5.33 -17.82
N PHE A 101 3.01 -6.65 -17.92
CA PHE A 101 4.29 -7.26 -18.28
C PHE A 101 4.73 -6.83 -19.68
N GLY A 102 5.95 -6.30 -19.79
CA GLY A 102 6.65 -6.01 -21.04
C GLY A 102 8.10 -6.50 -20.97
N PRO A 103 8.72 -6.89 -22.10
CA PRO A 103 9.94 -7.71 -22.13
C PRO A 103 11.26 -7.04 -21.66
N LYS A 104 11.24 -5.90 -20.96
CA LYS A 104 12.44 -5.09 -20.65
C LYS A 104 12.64 -4.66 -19.18
N ILE A 105 11.99 -5.31 -18.21
CA ILE A 105 11.85 -4.76 -16.83
C ILE A 105 12.59 -5.56 -15.74
N LEU A 106 13.81 -6.06 -15.99
CA LEU A 106 14.58 -6.76 -14.93
C LEU A 106 15.54 -5.85 -14.13
N ASN A 107 16.01 -4.74 -14.69
CA ASN A 107 17.09 -3.91 -14.11
C ASN A 107 16.69 -2.46 -13.80
N GLN A 108 15.40 -2.17 -13.71
CA GLN A 108 14.90 -0.82 -13.41
C GLN A 108 13.97 -0.86 -12.18
N PRO A 109 13.93 0.22 -11.38
CA PRO A 109 12.92 0.35 -10.32
C PRO A 109 11.53 0.16 -10.93
N ALA A 110 10.61 -0.41 -10.14
CA ALA A 110 9.26 -0.67 -10.63
C ALA A 110 8.62 0.66 -11.07
N PRO A 111 8.01 0.74 -12.26
CA PRO A 111 7.36 1.97 -12.70
C PRO A 111 6.21 2.31 -11.75
N LEU A 112 6.06 3.60 -11.46
CA LEU A 112 4.94 4.11 -10.70
C LEU A 112 3.65 3.95 -11.50
N PHE A 113 2.58 3.56 -10.81
CA PHE A 113 1.25 3.44 -11.38
C PHE A 113 0.39 4.64 -10.98
N THR A 114 -0.28 5.20 -11.99
CA THR A 114 -1.30 6.23 -11.85
C THR A 114 -2.52 5.83 -12.67
N GLY A 115 -3.68 5.82 -12.04
CA GLY A 115 -4.95 5.46 -12.67
C GLY A 115 -5.81 4.56 -11.80
N ASP A 116 -6.80 3.96 -12.44
CA ASP A 116 -7.81 3.12 -11.78
C ASP A 116 -7.41 1.65 -11.90
N HIS A 117 -7.40 0.95 -10.76
CA HIS A 117 -7.19 -0.49 -10.67
C HIS A 117 -8.50 -1.17 -10.27
N TYR A 118 -8.97 -2.07 -11.13
CA TYR A 118 -10.19 -2.83 -10.88
C TYR A 118 -9.91 -4.03 -9.97
N TRP A 119 -10.60 -4.04 -8.84
CA TRP A 119 -10.59 -5.09 -7.84
C TRP A 119 -11.92 -5.87 -7.92
N GLY A 120 -11.83 -7.16 -8.21
CA GLY A 120 -12.96 -8.01 -8.61
C GLY A 120 -14.06 -8.19 -7.55
N LYS A 121 -15.09 -8.95 -7.91
CA LYS A 121 -16.31 -9.16 -7.11
C LYS A 121 -16.03 -9.75 -5.73
N LEU A 122 -16.39 -9.00 -4.70
CA LEU A 122 -16.59 -9.52 -3.35
C LEU A 122 -17.95 -10.24 -3.29
N GLY A 123 -18.10 -11.16 -2.36
CA GLY A 123 -19.19 -12.15 -2.33
C GLY A 123 -20.59 -11.61 -1.97
N TRP A 124 -21.45 -12.50 -1.47
CA TRP A 124 -22.81 -12.20 -0.99
C TRP A 124 -22.90 -12.18 0.54
N GLU A 125 -21.75 -12.09 1.21
CA GLU A 125 -21.69 -12.27 2.67
C GLU A 125 -22.44 -11.14 3.39
N ARG A 126 -23.16 -11.51 4.45
CA ARG A 126 -23.98 -10.57 5.21
C ARG A 126 -23.07 -9.73 6.11
N GLY A 127 -22.90 -8.46 5.77
CA GLY A 127 -22.42 -7.43 6.69
C GLY A 127 -20.95 -7.01 6.56
N GLU A 128 -20.12 -7.72 5.80
CA GLU A 128 -18.68 -7.42 5.71
C GLU A 128 -18.22 -7.37 4.25
N ASP A 129 -18.30 -6.17 3.66
CA ASP A 129 -17.65 -5.82 2.38
C ASP A 129 -16.45 -4.89 2.66
N THR A 130 -15.80 -5.07 3.81
CA THR A 130 -14.63 -4.27 4.20
C THR A 130 -13.40 -4.68 3.38
N LEU A 131 -12.56 -3.70 3.08
CA LEU A 131 -11.29 -3.89 2.40
C LEU A 131 -10.17 -3.47 3.32
N LEU A 132 -9.18 -4.33 3.49
CA LEU A 132 -7.92 -4.03 4.13
C LEU A 132 -6.88 -3.76 3.05
N ILE A 133 -6.56 -2.50 2.82
CA ILE A 133 -5.58 -2.06 1.83
C ILE A 133 -4.29 -1.69 2.54
N GLN A 134 -3.17 -2.27 2.12
CA GLN A 134 -1.89 -2.10 2.81
C GLN A 134 -0.74 -1.82 1.84
N GLN A 135 0.23 -1.01 2.29
CA GLN A 135 1.56 -0.91 1.70
C GLN A 135 2.57 -1.17 2.81
N ARG A 136 3.26 -2.31 2.70
CA ARG A 136 4.24 -2.80 3.67
C ARG A 136 5.68 -2.41 3.34
N GLN A 137 5.94 -2.02 2.10
CA GLN A 137 7.26 -1.57 1.69
C GLN A 137 7.37 -0.06 1.85
N PRO A 138 8.56 0.47 2.15
CA PRO A 138 8.82 1.91 2.27
C PRO A 138 8.86 2.59 0.89
N LEU A 139 7.80 2.42 0.09
CA LEU A 139 7.70 2.89 -1.29
C LEU A 139 6.50 3.81 -1.46
N PRO A 140 6.50 4.68 -2.50
CA PRO A 140 5.39 5.58 -2.78
C PRO A 140 4.03 4.86 -2.84
N PHE A 141 3.06 5.41 -2.10
CA PHE A 141 1.69 4.95 -2.03
C PHE A 141 0.75 6.15 -1.87
N HIS A 142 -0.11 6.38 -2.87
CA HIS A 142 -1.16 7.38 -2.80
C HIS A 142 -2.45 6.78 -3.36
N LEU A 143 -3.36 6.43 -2.45
CA LEU A 143 -4.72 6.01 -2.78
C LEU A 143 -5.64 7.23 -2.73
N LEU A 144 -6.13 7.66 -3.89
CA LEU A 144 -6.97 8.85 -4.03
C LEU A 144 -8.45 8.58 -3.80
N ALA A 145 -8.92 7.38 -4.18
CA ALA A 145 -10.32 7.00 -4.03
C ALA A 145 -10.49 5.48 -3.99
N ILE A 146 -11.53 5.05 -3.28
CA ILE A 146 -12.08 3.70 -3.33
C ILE A 146 -13.53 3.84 -3.77
N ILE A 147 -13.88 3.24 -4.90
CA ILE A 147 -15.17 3.39 -5.55
C ILE A 147 -15.86 2.04 -5.52
N PHE A 148 -16.96 1.95 -4.80
CA PHE A 148 -17.78 0.74 -4.69
C PHE A 148 -18.99 0.84 -5.62
N THR A 149 -19.19 -0.18 -6.45
CA THR A 149 -20.49 -0.45 -7.09
C THR A 149 -21.14 -1.58 -6.32
N PHE A 150 -22.31 -1.33 -5.73
CA PHE A 150 -23.03 -2.33 -4.96
C PHE A 150 -24.55 -2.26 -5.17
N THR A 151 -25.23 -3.38 -4.91
CA THR A 151 -26.70 -3.47 -4.86
C THR A 151 -27.13 -3.76 -3.42
N SER A 152 -28.25 -3.21 -2.98
CA SER A 152 -28.84 -3.47 -1.66
C SER A 152 -30.32 -3.79 -1.77
N ASN A 153 -30.79 -4.80 -1.04
CA ASN A 153 -32.20 -5.24 -1.07
C ASN A 153 -33.10 -4.45 -0.08
N GLY A 154 -32.87 -3.16 0.10
CA GLY A 154 -33.61 -2.29 1.03
C GLY A 154 -34.18 -1.06 0.32
N GLY A 155 -35.26 -1.28 -0.43
CA GLY A 155 -35.97 -0.29 -1.26
C GLY A 155 -36.30 -0.85 -2.63
#